data_AF-A0A9X6UIX8-F1
#
_entry.id   AF-A0A9X6UIX8-F1
#
_cell.length_a   1.000
_cell.length_b   1.000
_cell.length_c   1.000
_cell.angle_alpha   90.00
_cell.angle_beta   90.00
_cell.angle_gamma   90.00
#
_symmetry.space_group_name_H-M   'P 1'
#
loop_
_entity.id
_entity.type
_entity.pdbx_description
1 polymer ?
#
loop_
_entity_poly.entity_id
_entity_poly.type
_entity_poly.pdbx_seq_one_letter_code
_entity_poly.pdbx_strand_id
1 'polypeptide(L)'
;MEKLIGPIITLIIALITNAIAFYQFRVKFKTFNEFDKLFLNKSEQKKLTDFQFLSDWLFLFFAMYLMPLIAFYQFEKPSNNWSLYLGTFGLLFMIISICCFVPVFIYSFQKDLPIKKYSRARKWGLANMLLSLIWIYPISYLIVTGKNWNVLPAIILFALLYSLFLNLVANQTKKKFSNTEYLVDILTEEELKQTPLIHAYTIDDKKSVLYHGGDSSRKTFYVCDFSSKIYLRYTPFQELDLNKNELRRTIPNDSKTTYKQ
;
A
#
# COMPACT_ATOMS: atom_id res chain seq x y z
N MET A 1 7.83 -17.80 -43.50
CA MET A 1 7.61 -16.51 -42.80
C MET A 1 6.13 -16.29 -42.46
N GLU A 2 5.20 -16.69 -43.33
CA GLU A 2 3.74 -16.53 -43.13
C GLU A 2 3.16 -17.21 -41.86
N LYS A 3 3.71 -18.36 -41.44
CA LYS A 3 3.22 -19.09 -40.25
C LYS A 3 3.43 -18.39 -38.90
N LEU A 4 4.31 -17.38 -38.83
CA LEU A 4 4.59 -16.63 -37.60
C LEU A 4 3.82 -15.30 -37.52
N ILE A 5 3.22 -14.84 -38.61
CA ILE A 5 2.48 -13.57 -38.67
C ILE A 5 1.24 -13.62 -37.77
N GLY A 6 0.47 -14.71 -37.82
CA GLY A 6 -0.72 -14.90 -36.96
C GLY A 6 -0.39 -14.81 -35.46
N PRO A 7 0.53 -15.64 -34.94
CA PRO A 7 0.97 -15.56 -33.54
C PRO A 7 1.49 -14.18 -33.11
N ILE A 8 2.23 -13.49 -33.99
CA ILE A 8 2.76 -12.15 -33.70
C ILE A 8 1.62 -11.12 -33.61
N ILE A 9 0.66 -11.14 -34.54
CA ILE A 9 -0.50 -10.25 -34.50
C ILE A 9 -1.33 -10.49 -33.23
N THR A 10 -1.57 -11.76 -32.87
CA THR A 10 -2.29 -12.11 -31.63
C THR A 10 -1.54 -11.61 -30.39
N LEU A 11 -0.21 -11.73 -30.36
CA LEU A 11 0.61 -11.20 -29.26
C LEU A 11 0.49 -9.67 -29.16
N ILE A 12 0.55 -8.96 -30.29
CA ILE A 12 0.43 -7.49 -30.32
C ILE A 12 -0.96 -7.05 -29.84
N ILE A 13 -2.02 -7.70 -30.32
CA ILE A 13 -3.40 -7.40 -29.88
C ILE A 13 -3.56 -7.65 -28.38
N ALA A 14 -3.01 -8.75 -27.87
CA ALA A 14 -3.04 -9.06 -26.44
C ALA A 14 -2.27 -8.02 -25.61
N LEU A 15 -1.10 -7.56 -26.08
CA LEU A 15 -0.33 -6.52 -25.42
C LEU A 15 -1.08 -5.18 -25.38
N ILE A 16 -1.67 -4.75 -26.49
CA ILE A 16 -2.45 -3.49 -26.58
C ILE A 16 -3.68 -3.57 -25.68
N THR A 17 -4.43 -4.66 -25.73
CA THR A 17 -5.64 -4.84 -24.91
C THR A 17 -5.31 -4.83 -23.42
N ASN A 18 -4.23 -5.50 -23.02
CA ASN A 18 -3.75 -5.46 -21.64
C ASN A 18 -3.27 -4.07 -21.23
N ALA A 19 -2.60 -3.32 -22.11
CA ALA A 19 -2.16 -1.95 -21.84
C ALA A 19 -3.35 -1.00 -21.63
N ILE A 20 -4.41 -1.12 -22.46
CA ILE A 20 -5.64 -0.33 -22.32
C ILE A 20 -6.35 -0.69 -21.00
N ALA A 21 -6.50 -1.99 -20.70
CA ALA A 21 -7.10 -2.44 -19.45
C ALA A 21 -6.32 -1.93 -18.24
N PHE A 22 -4.99 -1.99 -18.29
CA PHE A 22 -4.11 -1.47 -17.25
C PHE A 22 -4.24 0.06 -17.10
N TYR A 23 -4.33 0.80 -18.20
CA TYR A 23 -4.52 2.25 -18.18
C TYR A 23 -5.86 2.63 -17.56
N GLN A 24 -6.96 2.00 -17.99
CA GLN A 24 -8.29 2.23 -17.42
C GLN A 24 -8.30 1.92 -15.92
N PHE A 25 -7.67 0.82 -15.52
CA PHE A 25 -7.53 0.46 -14.12
C PHE A 25 -6.68 1.48 -13.34
N ARG A 26 -5.61 2.00 -13.93
CA ARG A 26 -4.76 3.05 -13.32
C ARG A 26 -5.50 4.37 -13.15
N VAL A 27 -6.28 4.80 -14.14
CA VAL A 27 -7.11 6.02 -14.04
C VAL A 27 -8.14 5.86 -12.94
N LYS A 28 -8.83 4.70 -12.91
CA LYS A 28 -9.74 4.33 -11.83
C LYS A 28 -8.99 4.46 -10.49
N PHE A 29 -7.83 3.83 -10.34
CA PHE A 29 -7.03 3.90 -9.12
C PHE A 29 -6.59 5.31 -8.70
N LYS A 30 -6.11 6.15 -9.63
CA LYS A 30 -5.62 7.51 -9.32
C LYS A 30 -6.73 8.46 -8.86
N THR A 31 -7.97 8.16 -9.24
CA THR A 31 -9.14 9.01 -8.94
C THR A 31 -9.88 8.61 -7.67
N PHE A 32 -9.71 7.38 -7.17
CA PHE A 32 -10.29 6.92 -5.90
C PHE A 32 -9.50 7.45 -4.69
N ASN A 33 -10.10 8.38 -3.93
CA ASN A 33 -9.62 8.71 -2.58
C ASN A 33 -9.98 7.60 -1.57
N GLU A 34 -9.38 7.61 -0.37
CA GLU A 34 -9.73 6.64 0.69
C GLU A 34 -11.22 6.66 1.03
N PHE A 35 -11.84 7.81 0.88
CA PHE A 35 -13.27 8.02 1.08
C PHE A 35 -14.14 7.38 -0.02
N ASP A 36 -13.76 7.53 -1.30
CA ASP A 36 -14.50 6.93 -2.42
C ASP A 36 -14.62 5.41 -2.31
N LYS A 37 -13.65 4.78 -1.62
CA LYS A 37 -13.70 3.35 -1.33
C LYS A 37 -14.90 2.95 -0.48
N LEU A 38 -15.45 3.85 0.36
CA LEU A 38 -16.61 3.55 1.23
C LEU A 38 -17.88 3.23 0.43
N PHE A 39 -18.03 3.78 -0.78
CA PHE A 39 -19.22 3.55 -1.63
C PHE A 39 -19.04 2.41 -2.64
N LEU A 40 -17.82 1.87 -2.76
CA LEU A 40 -17.57 0.71 -3.60
C LEU A 40 -18.09 -0.56 -2.93
N ASN A 41 -18.57 -1.49 -3.75
CA ASN A 41 -18.89 -2.83 -3.28
C ASN A 41 -17.63 -3.52 -2.74
N LYS A 42 -17.79 -4.42 -1.77
CA LYS A 42 -16.67 -5.16 -1.14
C LYS A 42 -15.77 -5.88 -2.17
N SER A 43 -16.36 -6.37 -3.26
CA SER A 43 -15.62 -7.01 -4.35
C SER A 43 -14.73 -6.02 -5.10
N GLU A 44 -15.20 -4.81 -5.35
CA GLU A 44 -14.45 -3.74 -6.03
C GLU A 44 -13.37 -3.15 -5.12
N GLN A 45 -13.67 -2.93 -3.84
CA GLN A 45 -12.67 -2.53 -2.84
C GLN A 45 -11.52 -3.54 -2.76
N LYS A 46 -11.84 -4.84 -2.79
CA LYS A 46 -10.84 -5.91 -2.79
C LYS A 46 -9.99 -5.88 -4.05
N LYS A 47 -10.61 -5.80 -5.24
CA LYS A 47 -9.89 -5.68 -6.53
C LYS A 47 -8.93 -4.49 -6.53
N LEU A 48 -9.38 -3.33 -6.03
CA LEU A 48 -8.58 -2.12 -5.97
C LEU A 48 -7.38 -2.27 -5.02
N THR A 49 -7.61 -2.89 -3.85
CA THR A 49 -6.56 -3.17 -2.86
C THR A 49 -5.54 -4.18 -3.38
N ASP A 50 -6.00 -5.24 -4.04
CA ASP A 50 -5.13 -6.28 -4.60
C ASP A 50 -4.29 -5.72 -5.76
N PHE A 51 -4.86 -4.84 -6.59
CA PHE A 51 -4.10 -4.14 -7.62
C PHE A 51 -3.08 -3.16 -7.04
N GLN A 52 -3.46 -2.38 -6.02
CA GLN A 52 -2.52 -1.49 -5.33
C GLN A 52 -1.35 -2.29 -4.78
N PHE A 53 -1.64 -3.44 -4.15
CA PHE A 53 -0.62 -4.36 -3.68
C PHE A 53 0.27 -4.84 -4.83
N LEU A 54 -0.30 -5.31 -5.94
CA LEU A 54 0.47 -5.76 -7.10
C LEU A 54 1.34 -4.65 -7.70
N SER A 55 0.79 -3.44 -7.82
CA SER A 55 1.49 -2.27 -8.33
C SER A 55 2.65 -1.86 -7.42
N ASP A 56 2.43 -1.78 -6.11
CA ASP A 56 3.48 -1.46 -5.13
C ASP A 56 4.59 -2.53 -5.16
N TRP A 57 4.21 -3.82 -5.27
CA TRP A 57 5.17 -4.92 -5.37
C TRP A 57 6.02 -4.81 -6.64
N LEU A 58 5.41 -4.69 -7.81
CA LEU A 58 6.13 -4.60 -9.07
C LEU A 58 7.00 -3.36 -9.10
N PHE A 59 6.49 -2.21 -8.65
CA PHE A 59 7.28 -0.98 -8.58
C PHE A 59 8.52 -1.15 -7.70
N LEU A 60 8.37 -1.76 -6.51
CA LEU A 60 9.50 -2.07 -5.63
C LEU A 60 10.52 -3.00 -6.30
N PHE A 61 10.04 -4.05 -6.98
CA PHE A 61 10.88 -4.96 -7.75
C PHE A 61 11.70 -4.22 -8.82
N PHE A 62 11.03 -3.44 -9.67
CA PHE A 62 11.65 -2.71 -10.77
C PHE A 62 12.67 -1.68 -10.25
N ALA A 63 12.26 -0.83 -9.32
CA ALA A 63 13.08 0.27 -8.83
C ALA A 63 14.31 -0.21 -8.05
N MET A 64 14.13 -1.18 -7.15
CA MET A 64 15.19 -1.58 -6.22
C MET A 64 16.10 -2.68 -6.76
N TYR A 65 15.65 -3.50 -7.71
CA TYR A 65 16.40 -4.69 -8.14
C TYR A 65 16.66 -4.73 -9.64
N LEU A 66 15.62 -4.55 -10.47
CA LEU A 66 15.80 -4.68 -11.93
C LEU A 66 16.57 -3.50 -12.53
N MET A 67 16.27 -2.26 -12.13
CA MET A 67 16.94 -1.08 -12.66
C MET A 67 18.46 -1.07 -12.38
N PRO A 68 18.93 -1.38 -11.14
CA PRO A 68 20.35 -1.57 -10.87
C PRO A 68 20.99 -2.67 -11.72
N LEU A 69 20.30 -3.80 -11.91
CA LEU A 69 20.79 -4.92 -12.74
C LEU A 69 21.04 -4.47 -14.19
N ILE A 70 20.13 -3.68 -14.76
CA ILE A 70 20.28 -3.09 -16.11
C ILE A 70 21.46 -2.11 -16.12
N ALA A 71 21.58 -1.25 -15.11
CA ALA A 71 22.69 -0.31 -15.01
C ALA A 71 24.05 -1.01 -14.97
N PHE A 72 24.16 -2.14 -14.25
CA PHE A 72 25.39 -2.93 -14.16
C PHE A 72 25.89 -3.46 -15.50
N TYR A 73 25.03 -3.60 -16.51
CA TYR A 73 25.42 -4.01 -17.85
C TYR A 73 26.38 -3.02 -18.53
N GLN A 74 26.36 -1.75 -18.12
CA GLN A 74 27.21 -0.71 -18.69
C GLN A 74 28.64 -0.74 -18.16
N PHE A 75 28.91 -1.52 -17.11
CA PHE A 75 30.19 -1.55 -16.43
C PHE A 75 31.04 -2.74 -16.88
N GLU A 76 32.35 -2.57 -16.82
CA GLU A 76 33.29 -3.65 -17.10
C GLU A 76 33.39 -4.63 -15.93
N LYS A 77 33.85 -5.85 -16.24
CA LYS A 77 34.12 -6.87 -15.24
C LYS A 77 35.25 -6.41 -14.32
N PRO A 78 35.09 -6.45 -13.00
CA PRO A 78 36.15 -6.09 -12.07
C PRO A 78 37.33 -7.08 -12.18
N SER A 79 38.52 -6.68 -11.73
CA SER A 79 39.68 -7.58 -11.71
C SER A 79 39.41 -8.84 -10.89
N ASN A 80 40.18 -9.91 -11.12
CA ASN A 80 39.93 -11.20 -10.47
C ASN A 80 39.90 -11.11 -8.94
N ASN A 81 40.82 -10.35 -8.33
CA ASN A 81 40.85 -10.17 -6.88
C ASN A 81 39.58 -9.46 -6.38
N TRP A 82 39.19 -8.37 -7.03
CA TRP A 82 37.95 -7.65 -6.70
C TRP A 82 36.69 -8.48 -6.91
N SER A 83 36.66 -9.29 -7.98
CA SER A 83 35.58 -10.24 -8.24
C SER A 83 35.41 -11.22 -7.08
N LEU A 84 36.53 -11.75 -6.58
CA LEU A 84 36.53 -12.69 -5.45
C LEU A 84 36.04 -12.00 -4.18
N TYR A 85 36.55 -10.81 -3.84
CA TYR A 85 36.10 -10.05 -2.68
C TYR A 85 34.61 -9.72 -2.74
N LEU A 86 34.10 -9.22 -3.86
CA LEU A 86 32.69 -8.90 -4.05
C LEU A 86 31.80 -10.14 -3.95
N GLY A 87 32.26 -11.27 -4.49
CA GLY A 87 31.54 -12.54 -4.42
C GLY A 87 31.46 -13.08 -3.00
N THR A 88 32.60 -13.14 -2.29
CA THR A 88 32.66 -13.59 -0.89
C THR A 88 31.86 -12.66 0.03
N PHE A 89 31.97 -11.35 -0.17
CA PHE A 89 31.19 -10.36 0.57
C PHE A 89 29.69 -10.53 0.33
N GLY A 90 29.26 -10.63 -0.93
CA GLY A 90 27.86 -10.86 -1.29
C GLY A 90 27.31 -12.15 -0.67
N LEU A 91 28.04 -13.27 -0.78
CA LEU A 91 27.63 -14.55 -0.22
C LEU A 91 27.51 -14.52 1.32
N LEU A 92 28.45 -13.87 2.01
CA LEU A 92 28.41 -13.72 3.46
C LEU A 92 27.15 -12.96 3.90
N PHE A 93 26.85 -11.82 3.26
CA PHE A 93 25.66 -11.03 3.56
C PHE A 93 24.35 -11.73 3.14
N MET A 94 24.38 -12.56 2.10
CA MET A 94 23.25 -13.40 1.71
C MET A 94 22.92 -14.41 2.82
N ILE A 95 23.92 -15.10 3.38
CA ILE A 95 23.73 -16.05 4.48
C ILE A 95 23.15 -15.33 5.71
N ILE A 96 23.72 -14.18 6.09
CA ILE A 96 23.21 -13.38 7.22
C ILE A 96 21.75 -12.97 6.97
N SER A 97 21.42 -12.52 5.75
CA SER A 97 20.06 -12.12 5.39
C SER A 97 19.07 -13.28 5.47
N ILE A 98 19.45 -14.47 5.01
CA ILE A 98 18.61 -15.68 5.14
C ILE A 98 18.38 -16.02 6.63
N CYS A 99 19.40 -15.94 7.48
CA CYS A 99 19.25 -16.18 8.92
C CYS A 99 18.32 -15.13 9.57
N CYS A 100 18.44 -13.86 9.18
CA CYS A 100 17.56 -12.78 9.65
C CYS A 100 16.14 -12.84 9.05
N PHE A 101 15.91 -13.67 8.03
CA PHE A 101 14.62 -13.80 7.35
C PHE A 101 13.58 -14.52 8.21
N VAL A 102 13.99 -15.54 8.97
CA VAL A 102 13.09 -16.41 9.77
C VAL A 102 12.13 -15.64 10.69
N PRO A 103 12.59 -14.70 11.55
CA PRO A 103 11.68 -13.96 12.43
C PRO A 103 10.73 -13.03 11.67
N VAL A 104 11.15 -12.49 10.52
CA VAL A 104 10.29 -11.66 9.68
C VAL A 104 9.24 -12.53 8.98
N PHE A 105 9.63 -13.73 8.53
CA PHE A 105 8.73 -14.68 7.87
C PHE A 105 7.62 -15.14 8.80
N ILE A 106 7.96 -15.58 10.02
CA ILE A 106 6.97 -15.96 11.03
C ILE A 106 5.99 -14.81 11.29
N TYR A 107 6.49 -13.57 11.35
CA TYR A 107 5.65 -12.40 11.54
C TYR A 107 4.66 -12.17 10.38
N SER A 108 5.12 -12.25 9.13
CA SER A 108 4.28 -12.02 7.94
C SER A 108 3.11 -13.00 7.80
N PHE A 109 3.09 -14.11 8.54
CA PHE A 109 1.98 -15.07 8.50
C PHE A 109 1.07 -15.03 9.74
N GLN A 110 1.39 -14.20 10.74
CA GLN A 110 0.55 -14.04 11.92
C GLN A 110 -0.58 -13.04 11.66
N LYS A 111 -1.83 -13.45 11.96
CA LYS A 111 -3.03 -12.64 11.71
C LYS A 111 -3.22 -11.51 12.72
N ASP A 112 -2.90 -11.75 14.00
CA ASP A 112 -3.19 -10.82 15.10
C ASP A 112 -1.99 -10.65 16.04
N LEU A 113 -1.25 -9.55 15.89
CA LEU A 113 -0.20 -9.16 16.84
C LEU A 113 -0.56 -7.88 17.60
N PRO A 114 -0.16 -7.78 18.89
CA PRO A 114 -0.26 -6.54 19.65
C PRO A 114 0.61 -5.44 19.02
N ILE A 115 0.12 -4.20 19.06
CA ILE A 115 0.67 -3.01 18.38
C ILE A 115 2.18 -2.81 18.64
N LYS A 116 2.67 -3.14 19.84
CA LYS A 116 4.10 -3.02 20.19
C LYS A 116 5.02 -4.00 19.45
N LYS A 117 4.56 -5.24 19.17
CA LYS A 117 5.34 -6.24 18.41
C LYS A 117 5.40 -5.91 16.92
N TYR A 118 4.38 -5.21 16.43
CA TYR A 118 4.27 -4.76 15.05
C TYR A 118 5.33 -3.72 14.65
N SER A 119 5.60 -2.72 15.51
CA SER A 119 6.67 -1.73 15.25
C SER A 119 8.05 -2.39 15.14
N ARG A 120 8.30 -3.40 15.98
CA ARG A 120 9.54 -4.18 15.97
C ARG A 120 9.69 -4.98 14.68
N ALA A 121 8.66 -5.70 14.27
CA ALA A 121 8.71 -6.49 13.04
C ALA A 121 8.85 -5.64 11.77
N ARG A 122 8.21 -4.46 11.72
CA ARG A 122 8.44 -3.49 10.63
C ARG A 122 9.91 -3.08 10.56
N LYS A 123 10.55 -2.82 11.70
CA LYS A 123 12.00 -2.50 11.76
C LYS A 123 12.85 -3.67 11.26
N TRP A 124 12.55 -4.91 11.67
CA TRP A 124 13.26 -6.10 11.19
C TRP A 124 13.06 -6.34 9.70
N GLY A 125 11.85 -6.14 9.17
CA GLY A 125 11.57 -6.24 7.74
C GLY A 125 12.35 -5.19 6.94
N LEU A 126 12.39 -3.95 7.40
CA LEU A 126 13.19 -2.89 6.79
C LEU A 126 14.69 -3.15 6.90
N ALA A 127 15.18 -3.64 8.04
CA ALA A 127 16.59 -4.01 8.20
C ALA A 127 16.97 -5.14 7.24
N ASN A 128 16.12 -6.16 7.12
CA ASN A 128 16.34 -7.26 6.19
C ASN A 128 16.25 -6.81 4.71
N MET A 129 15.43 -5.80 4.39
CA MET A 129 15.41 -5.15 3.08
C MET A 129 16.75 -4.50 2.74
N LEU A 130 17.29 -3.70 3.66
CA LEU A 130 18.57 -3.03 3.43
C LEU A 130 19.69 -4.07 3.29
N LEU A 131 19.65 -5.09 4.14
CA LEU A 131 20.58 -6.21 4.09
C LEU A 131 20.48 -6.97 2.76
N SER A 132 19.28 -7.10 2.18
CA SER A 132 19.10 -7.78 0.90
C SER A 132 19.75 -7.04 -0.27
N LEU A 133 19.73 -5.71 -0.24
CA LEU A 133 20.39 -4.89 -1.26
C LEU A 133 21.92 -5.03 -1.19
N ILE A 134 22.47 -5.12 0.03
CA ILE A 134 23.91 -5.25 0.26
C ILE A 134 24.48 -6.51 -0.40
N TRP A 135 23.74 -7.62 -0.41
CA TRP A 135 24.21 -8.84 -1.09
C TRP A 135 23.75 -8.96 -2.54
N ILE A 136 22.54 -8.50 -2.89
CA ILE A 136 22.04 -8.61 -4.26
C ILE A 136 22.89 -7.79 -5.22
N TYR A 137 23.30 -6.57 -4.86
CA TYR A 137 24.00 -5.70 -5.80
C TYR A 137 25.39 -6.23 -6.21
N PRO A 138 26.28 -6.64 -5.29
CA PRO A 138 27.56 -7.26 -5.67
C PRO A 138 27.38 -8.53 -6.49
N ILE A 139 26.44 -9.42 -6.12
CA ILE A 139 26.20 -10.68 -6.84
C ILE A 139 25.63 -10.40 -8.23
N SER A 140 24.65 -9.52 -8.35
CA SER A 140 24.06 -9.10 -9.63
C SER A 140 25.11 -8.45 -10.55
N TYR A 141 25.96 -7.58 -10.00
CA TYR A 141 27.06 -6.96 -10.75
C TYR A 141 28.02 -8.01 -11.34
N LEU A 142 28.43 -9.02 -10.55
CA LEU A 142 29.30 -10.09 -11.03
C LEU A 142 28.63 -11.00 -12.07
N ILE A 143 27.34 -11.29 -11.90
CA ILE A 143 26.58 -12.12 -12.86
C ILE A 143 26.49 -11.40 -14.21
N VAL A 144 26.12 -10.11 -14.21
CA VAL A 144 25.90 -9.33 -15.43
C VAL A 144 27.21 -9.06 -16.15
N THR A 145 28.23 -8.55 -15.45
CA THR A 145 29.54 -8.26 -16.07
C THR A 145 30.31 -9.51 -16.46
N GLY A 146 30.12 -10.61 -15.73
CA GLY A 146 30.63 -11.93 -16.06
C GLY A 146 29.86 -12.63 -17.19
N LYS A 147 28.77 -12.05 -17.70
CA LYS A 147 27.90 -12.62 -18.74
C LYS A 147 27.37 -14.02 -18.39
N ASN A 148 27.12 -14.27 -17.10
CA ASN A 148 26.63 -15.55 -16.60
C ASN A 148 25.10 -15.66 -16.74
N TRP A 149 24.62 -15.67 -17.99
CA TRP A 149 23.19 -15.62 -18.32
C TRP A 149 22.37 -16.77 -17.72
N ASN A 150 22.99 -17.94 -17.50
CA ASN A 150 22.32 -19.11 -16.92
C ASN A 150 21.88 -18.87 -15.46
N VAL A 151 22.54 -17.98 -14.73
CA VAL A 151 22.24 -17.67 -13.31
C VAL A 151 21.29 -16.48 -13.20
N LEU A 152 21.13 -15.69 -14.26
CA LEU A 152 20.30 -14.49 -14.28
C LEU A 152 18.81 -14.75 -13.95
N PRO A 153 18.16 -15.82 -14.45
CA PRO A 153 16.79 -16.12 -14.06
C PRO A 153 16.63 -16.36 -12.56
N ALA A 154 17.61 -17.02 -11.93
CA ALA A 154 17.59 -17.31 -10.51
C ALA A 154 17.68 -16.02 -9.66
N ILE A 155 18.60 -15.10 -10.00
CA ILE A 155 18.72 -13.84 -9.25
C ILE A 155 17.48 -12.95 -9.42
N ILE A 156 16.87 -12.94 -10.62
CA ILE A 156 15.61 -12.23 -10.87
C ILE A 156 14.46 -12.83 -10.04
N LEU A 157 14.36 -14.16 -10.00
CA LEU A 157 13.35 -14.84 -9.18
C LEU A 157 13.54 -14.54 -7.69
N PHE A 158 14.77 -14.55 -7.19
CA PHE A 158 15.06 -14.17 -5.80
C PHE A 158 14.65 -12.72 -5.52
N ALA A 159 14.97 -11.78 -6.40
CA ALA A 159 14.57 -10.38 -6.26
C ALA A 159 13.03 -10.20 -6.30
N LEU A 160 12.32 -10.96 -7.14
CA LEU A 160 10.86 -10.99 -7.18
C LEU A 160 10.27 -11.49 -5.85
N LEU A 161 10.80 -12.58 -5.29
CA LEU A 161 10.34 -13.12 -4.03
C LEU A 161 10.65 -12.18 -2.85
N TYR A 162 11.83 -11.58 -2.82
CA TYR A 162 12.20 -10.60 -1.79
C TYR A 162 11.30 -9.37 -1.85
N SER A 163 11.09 -8.78 -3.03
CA SER A 163 10.19 -7.64 -3.19
C SER A 163 8.74 -7.97 -2.80
N LEU A 164 8.25 -9.18 -3.13
CA LEU A 164 6.91 -9.63 -2.74
C LEU A 164 6.79 -9.67 -1.22
N PHE A 165 7.78 -10.28 -0.58
CA PHE A 165 7.82 -10.43 0.86
C PHE A 165 7.85 -9.08 1.59
N LEU A 166 8.68 -8.15 1.11
CA LEU A 166 8.74 -6.78 1.64
C LEU A 166 7.40 -6.06 1.50
N ASN A 167 6.73 -6.22 0.35
CA ASN A 167 5.44 -5.61 0.14
C ASN A 167 4.35 -6.23 1.04
N LEU A 168 4.41 -7.54 1.34
CA LEU A 168 3.51 -8.18 2.31
C LEU A 168 3.65 -7.57 3.71
N VAL A 169 4.88 -7.39 4.19
CA VAL A 169 5.16 -6.75 5.49
C VAL A 169 4.65 -5.30 5.49
N ALA A 170 4.93 -4.56 4.42
CA ALA A 170 4.50 -3.17 4.25
C ALA A 170 2.97 -3.01 4.16
N ASN A 171 2.25 -4.00 3.63
CA ASN A 171 0.79 -3.96 3.51
C ASN A 171 0.08 -4.32 4.83
N GLN A 172 0.57 -5.33 5.58
CA GLN A 172 0.00 -5.73 6.87
C GLN A 172 0.09 -4.62 7.92
N THR A 173 1.29 -4.07 8.04
CA THR A 173 1.56 -2.67 7.76
C THR A 173 0.38 -1.65 7.71
N LYS A 174 0.25 -1.03 6.54
CA LYS A 174 -0.76 -0.01 6.22
C LYS A 174 -2.21 -0.36 6.66
N LYS A 175 -2.67 -1.61 6.50
CA LYS A 175 -4.06 -2.02 6.78
C LYS A 175 -4.55 -1.69 8.19
N LYS A 176 -3.66 -1.65 9.19
CA LYS A 176 -4.05 -1.37 10.58
C LYS A 176 -4.18 0.13 10.90
N PHE A 177 -3.63 1.00 10.06
CA PHE A 177 -3.71 2.46 10.22
C PHE A 177 -4.84 3.10 9.41
N SER A 178 -5.35 2.44 8.36
CA SER A 178 -6.32 3.02 7.41
C SER A 178 -7.79 2.68 7.67
N ASN A 179 -8.12 1.94 8.74
CA ASN A 179 -9.51 1.69 9.11
C ASN A 179 -10.03 2.88 9.91
N THR A 180 -10.20 4.03 9.24
CA THR A 180 -10.93 5.15 9.80
C THR A 180 -12.41 4.78 9.82
N GLU A 181 -12.94 4.56 11.01
CA GLU A 181 -14.37 4.37 11.21
C GLU A 181 -15.07 5.72 11.15
N TYR A 182 -16.28 5.75 10.58
CA TYR A 182 -17.09 6.95 10.46
C TYR A 182 -18.42 6.74 11.19
N LEU A 183 -18.81 7.74 11.97
CA LEU A 183 -20.15 7.85 12.51
C LEU A 183 -21.06 8.44 11.44
N VAL A 184 -22.23 7.85 11.25
CA VAL A 184 -23.21 8.25 10.22
C VAL A 184 -24.46 8.79 10.91
N ASP A 185 -24.75 10.07 10.68
CA ASP A 185 -25.98 10.71 11.13
C ASP A 185 -26.92 10.94 9.95
N ILE A 186 -28.22 10.67 10.13
CA ILE A 186 -29.25 11.02 9.15
C ILE A 186 -29.70 12.46 9.43
N LEU A 187 -29.67 13.30 8.41
CA LEU A 187 -30.09 14.70 8.48
C LEU A 187 -31.44 14.90 7.80
N THR A 188 -32.19 15.86 8.31
CA THR A 188 -33.40 16.38 7.68
C THR A 188 -33.06 17.39 6.57
N GLU A 189 -34.01 17.63 5.66
CA GLU A 189 -33.83 18.61 4.57
C GLU A 189 -33.62 20.04 5.09
N GLU A 190 -34.24 20.37 6.22
CA GLU A 190 -34.14 21.68 6.88
C GLU A 190 -32.74 21.92 7.44
N GLU A 191 -32.17 20.94 8.12
CA GLU A 191 -30.79 20.98 8.64
C GLU A 191 -29.76 21.11 7.50
N LEU A 192 -30.00 20.42 6.38
CA LEU A 192 -29.13 20.50 5.21
C LEU A 192 -29.13 21.91 4.60
N LYS A 193 -30.30 22.54 4.47
CA LYS A 193 -30.43 23.90 3.91
C LYS A 193 -29.77 24.98 4.76
N GLN A 194 -29.73 24.77 6.07
CA GLN A 194 -29.06 25.69 7.01
C GLN A 194 -27.53 25.53 7.01
N THR A 195 -27.04 24.42 6.46
CA THR A 195 -25.61 24.12 6.42
C THR A 195 -24.98 24.66 5.13
N PRO A 196 -23.96 25.54 5.18
CA PRO A 196 -23.23 25.93 3.98
C PRO A 196 -22.44 24.73 3.45
N LEU A 197 -22.81 24.24 2.27
CA LEU A 197 -22.22 23.06 1.64
C LEU A 197 -21.57 23.41 0.31
N ILE A 198 -20.39 22.84 0.06
CA ILE A 198 -19.66 22.94 -1.20
C ILE A 198 -19.71 21.58 -1.89
N HIS A 199 -20.20 21.56 -3.13
CA HIS A 199 -20.22 20.34 -3.93
C HIS A 199 -18.80 19.85 -4.22
N ALA A 200 -18.54 18.58 -3.94
CA ALA A 200 -17.25 17.95 -4.21
C ALA A 200 -17.30 17.23 -5.56
N TYR A 201 -18.09 16.16 -5.64
CA TYR A 201 -18.25 15.33 -6.82
C TYR A 201 -19.49 14.45 -6.68
N THR A 202 -19.89 13.87 -7.81
CA THR A 202 -21.06 13.00 -7.94
C THR A 202 -20.63 11.53 -7.92
N ILE A 203 -21.27 10.69 -7.09
CA ILE A 203 -21.00 9.25 -6.99
C ILE A 203 -21.70 8.50 -8.13
N ASP A 204 -23.00 8.79 -8.30
CA ASP A 204 -23.86 8.28 -9.36
C ASP A 204 -24.86 9.38 -9.74
N ASP A 205 -25.68 9.17 -10.77
CA ASP A 205 -26.62 10.17 -11.27
C ASP A 205 -27.61 10.71 -10.22
N LYS A 206 -27.70 10.10 -9.04
CA LYS A 206 -28.63 10.45 -7.95
C LYS A 206 -27.95 10.92 -6.67
N LYS A 207 -26.67 10.57 -6.46
CA LYS A 207 -25.94 10.76 -5.21
C LYS A 207 -24.74 11.66 -5.38
N SER A 208 -24.64 12.66 -4.53
CA SER A 208 -23.52 13.60 -4.52
C SER A 208 -22.87 13.71 -3.14
N VAL A 209 -21.56 13.95 -3.16
CA VAL A 209 -20.76 14.22 -1.97
C VAL A 209 -20.57 15.72 -1.86
N LEU A 210 -20.79 16.26 -0.66
CA LEU A 210 -20.55 17.66 -0.32
C LEU A 210 -19.66 17.80 0.91
N TYR A 211 -18.93 18.91 1.00
CA TYR A 211 -18.16 19.31 2.18
C TYR A 211 -18.79 20.50 2.86
N HIS A 212 -18.54 20.66 4.16
CA HIS A 212 -18.92 21.88 4.86
C HIS A 212 -18.07 23.06 4.39
N GLY A 213 -18.70 24.18 4.01
CA GLY A 213 -18.00 25.35 3.47
C GLY A 213 -17.07 26.05 4.45
N GLY A 214 -17.33 25.90 5.75
CA GLY A 214 -16.46 26.42 6.82
C GLY A 214 -15.34 25.47 7.26
N ASP A 215 -15.35 24.21 6.83
CA ASP A 215 -14.35 23.22 7.23
C ASP A 215 -13.20 23.14 6.20
N SER A 216 -12.12 23.86 6.48
CA SER A 216 -10.90 23.80 5.66
C SER A 216 -10.23 22.43 5.70
N SER A 217 -10.49 21.61 6.73
CA SER A 217 -9.91 20.29 6.88
C SER A 217 -10.63 19.19 6.08
N ARG A 218 -11.85 19.47 5.61
CA ARG A 218 -12.71 18.55 4.83
C ARG A 218 -12.87 17.17 5.47
N LYS A 219 -12.87 17.11 6.80
CA LYS A 219 -12.91 15.84 7.55
C LYS A 219 -14.34 15.32 7.69
N THR A 220 -15.30 16.24 7.85
CA THR A 220 -16.72 15.93 7.82
C THR A 220 -17.25 16.12 6.40
N PHE A 221 -18.04 15.16 5.93
CA PHE A 221 -18.64 15.22 4.60
C PHE A 221 -20.07 14.70 4.62
N TYR A 222 -20.80 15.05 3.57
CA TYR A 222 -22.22 14.82 3.44
C TYR A 222 -22.50 14.04 2.16
N VAL A 223 -23.34 13.02 2.25
CA VAL A 223 -23.82 12.25 1.11
C VAL A 223 -25.30 12.53 0.95
N CYS A 224 -25.67 13.10 -0.18
CA CYS A 224 -27.05 13.47 -0.49
C CYS A 224 -27.56 12.59 -1.62
N ASP A 225 -28.62 11.83 -1.36
CA ASP A 225 -29.40 11.16 -2.40
C ASP A 225 -30.66 11.98 -2.66
N PHE A 226 -30.65 12.75 -3.75
CA PHE A 226 -31.75 13.63 -4.10
C PHE A 226 -32.99 12.87 -4.59
N SER A 227 -32.82 11.62 -5.05
CA SER A 227 -33.93 10.79 -5.50
C SER A 227 -34.73 10.23 -4.32
N SER A 228 -34.06 9.89 -3.21
CA SER A 228 -34.70 9.33 -2.01
C SER A 228 -34.89 10.36 -0.88
N LYS A 229 -34.38 11.58 -1.05
CA LYS A 229 -34.35 12.65 -0.02
C LYS A 229 -33.67 12.21 1.27
N ILE A 230 -32.65 11.34 1.16
CA ILE A 230 -31.84 10.89 2.29
C ILE A 230 -30.53 11.68 2.28
N TYR A 231 -30.23 12.29 3.42
CA TYR A 231 -29.03 13.09 3.62
C TYR A 231 -28.24 12.51 4.80
N LEU A 232 -26.99 12.14 4.56
CA LEU A 232 -26.15 11.50 5.56
C LEU A 232 -24.93 12.36 5.85
N ARG A 233 -24.63 12.60 7.12
CA ARG A 233 -23.39 13.22 7.58
C ARG A 233 -22.45 12.15 8.10
N TYR A 234 -21.20 12.22 7.69
CA TYR A 234 -20.15 11.32 8.14
C TYR A 234 -19.09 12.09 8.91
N THR A 235 -18.80 11.63 10.13
CA THR A 235 -17.77 12.22 10.99
C THR A 235 -16.77 11.15 11.40
N PRO A 236 -15.44 11.38 11.31
CA PRO A 236 -14.44 10.41 11.74
C PRO A 236 -14.60 10.06 13.22
N PHE A 237 -14.67 8.77 13.55
CA PHE A 237 -14.93 8.29 14.91
C PHE A 237 -13.85 8.73 15.92
N GLN A 238 -12.59 8.87 15.48
CA GLN A 238 -11.47 9.28 16.35
C GLN A 238 -11.57 10.70 16.92
N GLU A 239 -12.37 11.60 16.33
CA GLU A 239 -12.51 12.98 16.83
C GLU A 239 -13.53 13.13 17.96
N LEU A 240 -14.44 12.15 18.14
CA LEU A 240 -15.38 12.13 19.26
C LEU A 240 -14.70 11.88 20.61
N ASP A 241 -13.62 11.09 20.63
CA ASP A 241 -12.84 10.81 21.85
C ASP A 241 -12.03 12.03 22.32
N LEU A 242 -11.64 12.93 21.42
CA LEU A 242 -11.00 14.19 21.79
C LEU A 242 -12.01 15.14 22.45
N ASN A 243 -13.23 15.24 21.91
CA ASN A 243 -14.26 16.12 22.45
C ASN A 243 -14.84 15.62 23.81
N LYS A 244 -14.96 14.30 24.00
CA LYS A 244 -15.36 13.72 25.32
C LYS A 244 -14.35 14.01 26.43
N ASN A 245 -13.05 14.07 26.11
CA ASN A 245 -12.01 14.36 27.09
C ASN A 245 -11.94 15.86 27.47
N GLU A 246 -12.37 16.76 26.59
CA GLU A 246 -12.58 18.16 26.92
C GLU A 246 -13.84 18.36 27.77
N LEU A 247 -14.94 17.66 27.45
CA LEU A 247 -16.18 17.69 28.25
C LEU A 247 -16.00 17.18 29.69
N ARG A 248 -15.05 16.26 29.91
CA ARG A 248 -14.68 15.76 31.25
C ARG A 248 -13.89 16.76 32.09
N ARG A 249 -13.24 17.76 31.48
CA ARG A 249 -12.48 18.80 32.21
C ARG A 249 -13.38 19.94 32.69
N THR A 250 -14.61 20.03 32.19
CA THR A 250 -15.57 21.09 32.54
C THR A 250 -16.58 20.69 33.63
N ILE A 251 -16.53 19.47 34.18
CA ILE A 251 -17.39 19.05 35.28
C ILE A 251 -16.57 19.07 36.59
N PRO A 252 -16.87 19.95 37.57
CA PRO A 252 -16.20 19.93 38.86
C PRO A 252 -16.53 18.62 39.58
N ASN A 253 -15.47 17.96 40.06
CA ASN A 253 -15.53 16.70 40.77
C ASN A 253 -15.99 16.97 42.21
N ASP A 254 -17.29 16.90 42.48
CA ASP A 254 -17.80 16.93 43.85
C ASP A 254 -18.58 15.65 44.19
N SER A 255 -18.38 15.19 45.42
CA SER A 255 -18.85 13.95 46.05
C SER A 255 -18.09 12.63 45.76
N LYS A 256 -17.02 12.40 46.54
CA LYS A 256 -16.63 11.04 46.97
C LYS A 256 -17.47 10.65 48.18
N THR A 257 -18.45 9.75 48.03
CA THR A 257 -18.99 8.97 49.15
C THR A 257 -18.33 7.60 49.18
N THR A 258 -17.69 7.33 50.31
CA THR A 258 -17.00 6.09 50.64
C THR A 258 -18.01 5.16 51.33
N TYR A 259 -18.23 3.96 50.82
CA TYR A 259 -18.73 2.86 51.66
C TYR A 259 -17.87 1.61 51.43
N LYS A 260 -17.14 1.26 52.49
CA LYS A 260 -16.56 -0.06 52.72
C LYS A 260 -17.66 -1.00 53.16
N GLN A 261 -17.73 -2.19 52.57
CA GLN A 261 -17.67 -3.47 53.28
C GLN A 261 -17.30 -4.57 52.28
#